data_AF-A0A260SZF2-F1
#
_entry.id   AF-A0A260SZF2-F1
#
_cell.length_a   1.000
_cell.length_b   1.000
_cell.length_c   1.000
_cell.angle_alpha   90.00
_cell.angle_beta   90.00
_cell.angle_gamma   90.00
#
_symmetry.space_group_name_H-M   'P 1'
#
loop_
_entity.id
_entity.type
_entity.pdbx_description
1 polymer ?
#
loop_
_entity_poly.entity_id
_entity_poly.type
_entity_poly.pdbx_seq_one_letter_code
_entity_poly.pdbx_strand_id
1 'polypeptide(L)'
;MPAVELDLDDIRPFVQNLDEAKAELMIADVIAAASAPKVAPCIVDEEFLYPAQAKAILRSAVLRWNDSGTGAVTQMSAGPFQGTIDNRTERKRLLWPSEIADLRELCGLTKTGRAFTIDTTPPRPPLLEAP
;
A
#
# COMPACT_ATOMS: atom_id res chain seq x y z
N MET A 1 15.60 -7.34 12.08
CA MET A 1 14.38 -6.61 12.48
C MET A 1 13.77 -6.03 11.21
N PRO A 2 12.44 -6.03 11.01
CA PRO A 2 11.87 -5.43 9.81
C PRO A 2 12.25 -3.94 9.75
N ALA A 3 12.65 -3.41 8.58
CA ALA A 3 13.06 -2.02 8.51
C ALA A 3 11.93 -1.02 8.80
N VAL A 4 10.68 -1.42 8.55
CA VAL A 4 9.49 -0.62 8.88
C VAL A 4 8.82 -1.20 10.11
N GLU A 5 8.87 -0.44 11.21
CA GLU A 5 8.19 -0.75 12.47
C GLU A 5 7.09 0.29 12.73
N LEU A 6 5.85 -0.17 12.92
CA LEU A 6 4.69 0.64 13.29
C LEU A 6 4.10 0.05 14.58
N ASP A 7 3.94 0.87 15.61
CA ASP A 7 3.47 0.45 16.93
C ASP A 7 2.23 1.24 17.39
N LEU A 8 1.75 0.95 18.60
CA LEU A 8 0.60 1.64 19.20
C LEU A 8 0.89 3.12 19.48
N ASP A 9 2.13 3.47 19.82
CA ASP A 9 2.52 4.84 20.15
C ASP A 9 2.56 5.74 18.90
N ASP A 10 2.67 5.15 17.71
CA ASP A 10 2.47 5.84 16.44
C ASP A 10 1.00 6.19 16.14
N ILE A 11 0.05 5.51 16.77
CA ILE A 11 -1.40 5.66 16.51
C ILE A 11 -2.07 6.49 17.60
N ARG A 12 -1.70 6.27 18.87
CA ARG A 12 -2.26 6.95 20.05
C ARG A 12 -2.39 8.47 19.93
N PRO A 13 -1.44 9.23 19.35
CA PRO A 13 -1.56 10.68 19.23
C PRO A 13 -2.72 11.16 18.35
N PHE A 14 -3.29 10.29 17.52
CA PHE A 14 -4.30 10.63 16.51
C PHE A 14 -5.71 10.17 16.86
N VAL A 15 -5.86 9.22 17.79
CA VAL A 15 -7.16 8.59 18.12
C VAL A 15 -7.46 8.74 19.60
N GLN A 16 -8.56 9.41 19.92
CA GLN A 16 -9.07 9.48 21.29
C GLN A 16 -9.75 8.16 21.66
N ASN A 17 -9.46 7.61 22.85
CA ASN A 17 -10.00 6.33 23.34
C ASN A 17 -9.67 5.15 22.41
N LEU A 18 -8.38 5.00 22.06
CA LEU A 18 -7.90 3.88 21.26
C LEU A 18 -8.14 2.55 21.99
N ASP A 19 -8.86 1.63 21.34
CA ASP A 19 -8.88 0.22 21.73
C ASP A 19 -7.58 -0.44 21.25
N GLU A 20 -6.71 -0.77 22.20
CA GLU A 20 -5.37 -1.31 21.93
C GLU A 20 -5.42 -2.66 21.21
N ALA A 21 -6.33 -3.55 21.60
CA ALA A 21 -6.46 -4.87 20.98
C ALA A 21 -6.89 -4.74 19.51
N LYS A 22 -7.83 -3.82 19.24
CA LYS A 22 -8.23 -3.49 17.87
C LYS A 22 -7.07 -2.90 17.08
N ALA A 23 -6.33 -1.96 17.67
CA ALA A 23 -5.24 -1.26 17.00
C ALA A 23 -4.09 -2.20 16.62
N GLU A 24 -3.72 -3.13 17.49
CA GLU A 24 -2.69 -4.14 17.20
C GLU A 24 -3.07 -5.00 15.98
N LEU A 25 -4.32 -5.49 15.93
CA LEU A 25 -4.83 -6.26 14.79
C LEU A 25 -4.80 -5.43 13.51
N MET A 26 -5.22 -4.16 13.58
CA MET A 26 -5.20 -3.27 12.43
C MET A 26 -3.79 -3.01 11.91
N ILE A 27 -2.83 -2.80 12.80
CA ILE A 27 -1.42 -2.62 12.44
C ILE A 27 -0.89 -3.89 11.75
N ALA A 28 -1.13 -5.06 12.35
CA ALA A 28 -0.68 -6.34 11.80
C ALA A 28 -1.24 -6.58 10.39
N ASP A 29 -2.53 -6.36 10.19
CA ASP A 29 -3.20 -6.54 8.89
C ASP A 29 -2.68 -5.56 7.83
N VAL A 30 -2.45 -4.30 8.19
CA VAL A 30 -1.90 -3.29 7.28
C VAL A 30 -0.46 -3.63 6.88
N ILE A 31 0.39 -4.04 7.83
CA ILE A 31 1.76 -4.49 7.54
C ILE A 31 1.73 -5.70 6.60
N ALA A 32 0.90 -6.71 6.90
CA ALA A 32 0.78 -7.91 6.08
C ALA A 32 0.30 -7.61 4.65
N ALA A 33 -0.67 -6.69 4.50
CA ALA A 33 -1.15 -6.25 3.20
C ALA A 33 -0.07 -5.47 2.42
N ALA A 34 0.71 -4.64 3.10
CA ALA A 34 1.77 -3.84 2.49
C ALA A 34 2.98 -4.68 2.07
N SER A 35 3.38 -5.64 2.90
CA SER A 35 4.52 -6.54 2.63
C SER A 35 4.18 -7.64 1.62
N ALA A 36 2.96 -7.69 1.10
CA ALA A 36 2.55 -8.68 0.12
C ALA A 36 3.41 -8.62 -1.15
N PRO A 37 3.71 -9.77 -1.82
CA PRO A 37 4.65 -9.83 -2.95
C PRO A 37 4.33 -8.93 -4.15
N LYS A 38 3.07 -8.53 -4.31
CA LYS A 38 2.60 -7.66 -5.40
C LYS A 38 2.51 -6.18 -5.01
N VAL A 39 2.69 -5.88 -3.72
CA VAL A 39 2.62 -4.52 -3.19
C VAL A 39 4.05 -4.05 -2.93
N ALA A 40 4.64 -4.37 -1.78
CA ALA A 40 5.94 -3.82 -1.42
C ALA A 40 6.69 -4.79 -0.49
N PRO A 41 7.18 -5.94 -0.98
CA PRO A 41 7.93 -6.89 -0.15
C PRO A 41 9.26 -6.32 0.37
N CYS A 42 9.78 -5.23 -0.22
CA CYS A 42 11.02 -4.62 0.22
C CYS A 42 10.92 -3.91 1.59
N ILE A 43 9.71 -3.59 2.07
CA ILE A 43 9.54 -2.79 3.30
C ILE A 43 9.91 -3.58 4.58
N VAL A 44 9.99 -4.90 4.49
CA VAL A 44 10.43 -5.77 5.59
C VAL A 44 11.92 -6.10 5.53
N ASP A 45 12.60 -5.70 4.45
CA ASP A 45 14.03 -5.90 4.27
C ASP A 45 14.81 -4.91 5.15
N GLU A 46 15.84 -5.39 5.84
CA GLU A 46 16.72 -4.58 6.70
C GLU A 46 17.47 -3.49 5.90
N GLU A 47 17.71 -3.71 4.61
CA GLU A 47 18.42 -2.77 3.74
C GLU A 47 17.49 -1.72 3.10
N PHE A 48 16.22 -1.66 3.51
CA PHE A 48 15.26 -0.73 2.94
C PHE A 48 15.63 0.73 3.22
N LEU A 49 15.69 1.54 2.15
CA LEU A 49 16.23 2.90 2.19
C LEU A 49 15.27 3.95 2.76
N TYR A 50 13.95 3.70 2.74
CA TYR A 50 12.93 4.71 3.04
C TYR A 50 11.95 4.30 4.15
N PRO A 51 12.42 3.79 5.31
CA PRO A 51 11.54 3.23 6.33
C PRO A 51 10.58 4.27 6.92
N ALA A 52 11.04 5.51 7.11
CA ALA A 52 10.21 6.59 7.63
C ALA A 52 9.04 6.96 6.70
N GLN A 53 9.26 6.94 5.38
CA GLN A 53 8.22 7.26 4.40
C GLN A 53 7.19 6.15 4.31
N ALA A 54 7.64 4.88 4.26
CA ALA A 54 6.74 3.74 4.33
C ALA A 54 5.90 3.76 5.62
N LYS A 55 6.54 4.02 6.78
CA LYS A 55 5.86 4.14 8.07
C LYS A 55 4.75 5.20 8.06
N ALA A 56 4.99 6.36 7.45
CA ALA A 56 3.97 7.40 7.32
C ALA A 56 2.75 6.95 6.49
N ILE A 57 2.98 6.24 5.38
CA ILE A 57 1.92 5.70 4.51
C ILE A 57 1.10 4.63 5.26
N LEU A 58 1.78 3.72 5.97
CA LEU A 58 1.08 2.69 6.74
C LEU A 58 0.26 3.29 7.88
N ARG A 59 0.79 4.30 8.57
CA ARG A 59 0.07 5.03 9.61
C ARG A 59 -1.20 5.68 9.06
N SER A 60 -1.13 6.36 7.92
CA SER A 60 -2.32 6.97 7.32
C SER A 60 -3.37 5.93 6.93
N ALA A 61 -2.95 4.76 6.45
CA ALA A 61 -3.86 3.66 6.13
C ALA A 61 -4.58 3.12 7.37
N VAL A 62 -3.86 2.91 8.48
CA VAL A 62 -4.45 2.47 9.77
C VAL A 62 -5.45 3.50 10.29
N LEU A 63 -5.07 4.78 10.36
CA LEU A 63 -5.95 5.84 10.87
C LEU A 63 -7.24 5.95 10.05
N ARG A 64 -7.11 5.96 8.72
CA ARG A 64 -8.27 5.98 7.82
C ARG A 64 -9.16 4.75 8.01
N TRP A 65 -8.57 3.57 8.19
CA TRP A 65 -9.36 2.36 8.43
C TRP A 65 -10.09 2.44 9.77
N ASN A 66 -9.46 3.00 10.80
CA ASN A 66 -10.10 3.22 12.09
C ASN A 66 -11.31 4.15 11.97
N ASP A 67 -11.17 5.24 11.19
CA ASP A 67 -12.25 6.20 10.93
C ASP A 67 -13.39 5.58 10.10
N SER A 68 -13.08 4.73 9.12
CA SER A 68 -14.08 4.11 8.25
C SER A 68 -15.05 3.17 9.00
N GLY A 69 -14.63 2.59 10.12
CA GLY A 69 -15.48 1.76 10.98
C GLY A 69 -16.47 2.55 11.86
N THR A 70 -16.35 3.88 11.92
CA THR A 70 -17.22 4.73 12.76
C THR A 70 -18.58 5.07 12.13
N GLY A 71 -18.83 4.69 10.86
CA GLY A 71 -20.18 4.56 10.30
C GLY A 71 -21.02 5.83 10.20
N ALA A 72 -20.40 7.01 10.10
CA ALA A 72 -21.14 8.26 9.98
C ALA A 72 -21.76 8.40 8.56
N VAL A 73 -23.09 8.30 8.50
CA VAL A 73 -23.88 8.70 7.34
C VAL A 73 -23.77 10.22 7.22
N THR A 74 -23.10 10.71 6.18
CA THR A 74 -22.95 12.14 5.97
C THR A 74 -24.11 12.61 5.09
N GLN A 75 -24.98 13.46 5.64
CA GLN A 75 -26.03 14.11 4.87
C GLN A 75 -25.42 15.32 4.17
N MET A 76 -25.45 15.33 2.83
CA MET A 76 -25.07 16.50 2.04
C MET A 76 -26.33 17.18 1.51
N SER A 77 -26.54 18.42 1.90
CA SER A 77 -27.56 19.31 1.32
C SER A 77 -26.89 20.39 0.48
N ALA A 78 -27.18 20.44 -0.81
CA ALA A 78 -26.74 21.49 -1.73
C ALA A 78 -27.96 22.13 -2.39
N GLY A 79 -28.51 23.16 -1.75
CA GLY A 79 -29.74 23.83 -2.22
C GLY A 79 -30.93 22.86 -2.27
N PRO A 80 -31.64 22.72 -3.41
CA PRO A 80 -32.78 21.80 -3.53
C PRO A 80 -32.36 20.32 -3.58
N PHE A 81 -31.07 20.02 -3.71
CA PHE A 81 -30.58 18.65 -3.76
C PHE A 81 -30.19 18.17 -2.36
N GLN A 82 -30.84 17.11 -1.90
CA GLN A 82 -30.45 16.39 -0.69
C GLN A 82 -29.97 14.99 -1.08
N GLY A 83 -28.78 14.61 -0.62
CA GLY A 83 -28.19 13.31 -0.83
C GLY A 83 -27.67 12.73 0.48
N THR A 84 -27.99 11.48 0.74
CA THR A 84 -27.41 10.72 1.85
C THR A 84 -26.22 9.93 1.33
N ILE A 85 -25.01 10.24 1.80
CA ILE A 85 -23.82 9.45 1.48
C ILE A 85 -23.63 8.41 2.57
N ASP A 86 -23.89 7.15 2.22
CA ASP A 86 -23.68 6.02 3.11
C ASP A 86 -22.21 5.56 3.06
N ASN A 87 -21.41 6.06 4.00
CA ASN A 87 -20.01 5.66 4.17
C ASN A 87 -19.86 4.28 4.86
N ARG A 88 -20.96 3.57 5.16
CA ARG A 88 -20.90 2.22 5.76
C ARG A 88 -20.47 1.14 4.78
N THR A 89 -20.27 1.48 3.50
CA THR A 89 -19.74 0.52 2.54
C THR A 89 -18.33 0.12 2.96
N GLU A 90 -18.24 -1.03 3.63
CA GLU A 90 -17.02 -1.66 4.10
C GLU A 90 -16.08 -1.86 2.89
N ARG A 91 -15.08 -0.99 2.75
CA ARG A 91 -14.10 -1.16 1.68
C ARG A 91 -13.34 -2.46 1.97
N LYS A 92 -13.56 -3.47 1.13
CA LYS A 92 -12.91 -4.79 1.20
C LYS A 92 -11.38 -4.76 1.09
N ARG A 93 -10.77 -3.61 0.80
CA ARG A 93 -9.32 -3.45 0.61
C ARG A 93 -8.76 -2.47 1.62
N LEU A 94 -7.81 -2.96 2.43
CA LEU A 94 -7.13 -2.23 3.50
C LEU A 94 -6.35 -1.04 2.96
N LEU A 95 -5.62 -1.21 1.86
CA LEU A 95 -4.82 -0.17 1.22
C LEU A 95 -5.56 0.44 0.02
N TRP A 96 -5.40 1.75 -0.17
CA TRP A 96 -5.83 2.45 -1.36
C TRP A 96 -4.87 2.24 -2.54
N PRO A 97 -5.35 2.38 -3.78
CA PRO A 97 -4.49 2.30 -4.96
C PRO A 97 -3.32 3.29 -4.94
N SER A 98 -3.51 4.50 -4.40
CA SER A 98 -2.44 5.50 -4.25
C SER A 98 -1.38 5.03 -3.27
N GLU A 99 -1.78 4.57 -2.08
CA GLU A 99 -0.86 4.02 -1.07
C GLU A 99 -0.06 2.84 -1.64
N ILE A 100 -0.71 1.95 -2.40
CA ILE A 100 -0.04 0.84 -3.09
C ILE A 100 0.95 1.36 -4.14
N ALA A 101 0.61 2.39 -4.91
CA ALA A 101 1.50 2.97 -5.91
C ALA A 101 2.74 3.60 -5.25
N ASP A 102 2.54 4.37 -4.19
CA ASP A 102 3.61 5.01 -3.43
C ASP A 102 4.55 3.94 -2.81
N LEU A 103 3.99 2.92 -2.16
CA LEU A 103 4.77 1.81 -1.60
C LEU A 103 5.56 1.04 -2.67
N ARG A 104 4.97 0.82 -3.85
CA ARG A 104 5.65 0.19 -4.98
C ARG A 104 6.78 1.04 -5.53
N GLU A 105 6.64 2.36 -5.51
CA GLU A 105 7.66 3.30 -5.93
C GLU A 105 8.87 3.25 -5.00
N LEU A 106 8.65 3.17 -3.69
CA LEU A 106 9.72 2.98 -2.71
C LEU A 106 10.49 1.68 -2.93
N CYS A 107 9.82 0.62 -3.39
CA CYS A 107 10.48 -0.64 -3.77
C CYS A 107 11.06 -0.65 -5.19
N GLY A 108 10.94 0.43 -5.96
CA GLY A 108 11.35 0.46 -7.36
C GLY A 108 10.60 -0.54 -8.26
N LEU A 109 9.40 -0.97 -7.85
CA LEU A 109 8.52 -1.88 -8.59
C LEU A 109 7.70 -1.15 -9.66
N THR A 110 7.62 0.18 -9.59
CA THR A 110 6.97 1.05 -10.58
C THR A 110 7.92 1.35 -11.75
N LYS A 111 8.53 0.30 -12.33
CA LYS A 111 9.29 0.42 -13.60
C LYS A 111 8.32 0.38 -14.78
N THR A 112 7.42 1.34 -14.88
CA THR A 112 6.63 1.54 -16.10
C THR A 112 7.49 2.21 -17.15
N GLY A 113 7.77 1.51 -18.25
CA GLY A 113 8.34 2.11 -19.46
C GLY A 113 9.87 2.06 -19.61
N ARG A 114 10.54 0.98 -19.22
CA ARG A 114 11.89 0.74 -19.78
C ARG A 114 11.72 0.37 -21.25
N ALA A 115 12.39 1.09 -22.15
CA ALA A 115 12.49 0.69 -23.54
C ALA A 115 13.07 -0.73 -23.59
N PHE A 116 12.31 -1.67 -24.16
CA PHE A 116 12.78 -3.02 -24.43
C PHE A 116 12.91 -3.18 -25.93
N THR A 117 13.97 -3.85 -26.36
CA THR A 117 14.18 -4.21 -27.75
C THR A 117 14.06 -5.72 -27.83
N ILE A 118 13.14 -6.22 -28.65
CA ILE A 118 13.05 -7.64 -28.98
C ILE A 118 13.97 -7.85 -30.17
N ASP A 119 15.06 -8.60 -29.97
CA ASP A 119 15.91 -9.04 -31.07
C ASP A 119 15.21 -10.19 -31.80
N THR A 120 14.81 -9.93 -33.05
CA THR A 120 14.15 -10.91 -33.93
C THR A 120 15.14 -11.55 -34.91
N THR A 121 16.44 -11.28 -34.76
CA THR A 121 17.46 -11.84 -35.65
C THR A 121 17.56 -13.36 -35.43
N PRO A 122 17.37 -14.18 -36.48
CA PRO A 122 17.49 -15.63 -36.34
C PRO A 122 18.91 -16.02 -35.92
N PRO A 123 19.08 -17.06 -35.07
CA PRO A 123 20.39 -17.51 -34.63
C PRO A 123 21.23 -17.92 -35.85
N ARG A 124 22.46 -17.40 -35.94
CA ARG A 124 23.39 -17.76 -37.03
C ARG A 124 23.66 -19.27 -36.97
N PRO A 125 23.42 -20.03 -38.05
CA PRO A 125 23.78 -21.44 -38.09
C PRO A 125 25.31 -21.60 -38.02
N PRO A 126 25.83 -22.67 -37.39
CA PRO A 126 27.26 -22.94 -37.35
C PRO A 126 27.80 -23.13 -38.77
N LEU A 127 28.97 -22.56 -39.05
CA LEU A 127 29.67 -22.77 -40.31
C LEU A 127 30.06 -24.25 -40.39
N LEU A 128 29.45 -24.98 -41.33
CA LEU A 128 29.95 -26.27 -41.76
C LEU A 128 31.31 -26.02 -42.41
N GLU A 129 32.39 -26.43 -41.73
CA GLU A 129 33.70 -26.55 -42.36
C GLU A 129 33.57 -27.54 -43.53
N ALA A 130 33.71 -27.03 -44.74
CA ALA A 130 33.73 -27.85 -45.95
C ALA A 130 35.06 -28.62 -46.00
N PRO A 131 35.05 -29.87 -46.52
CA PRO A 131 36.23 -30.75 -46.56
C PRO A 131 37.32 -30.26 -47.52
#